data_AF-A0A971WXN7-F1
#
_entry.id   AF-A0A971WXN7-F1
#
_cell.length_a   1.000
_cell.length_b   1.000
_cell.length_c   1.000
_cell.angle_alpha   90.00
_cell.angle_beta   90.00
_cell.angle_gamma   90.00
#
_symmetry.space_group_name_H-M   'P 1'
#
loop_
_entity.id
_entity.type
_entity.pdbx_description
1 polymer ?
#
loop_
_entity_poly.entity_id
_entity_poly.type
_entity_poly.pdbx_seq_one_letter_code
_entity_poly.pdbx_strand_id
1 'polypeptide(L)'
;MPNTRYKISIDGTLAPGVTIDFAQEQLARLFKTDTTAIQALFSGKPITVKRDISSSEADKYLQALFSAGVVAQKEAEPTAHLSLEAIVSESNADHPTQMTCPKCSARQAKQQICQSCGIVIAKFTRHQAQAAGTTNTLNPSPPSPYATPKATMRQNLEEVGELNIWGIEGRLGRMRYIAWSMVYMFAMLPVLLISILVLNASLWLGGLLIFTAAIAAIVLAIQISVKRLHDIGWSGWLLLLSLIPVVGSIFQLLIFVIPGSQAHNRYGAPPPANSTAVKVLFWLWVALLCSGFVLGLITDILGTLLSAQ
;
A
#
# COMPACT_ATOMS: atom_id res chain seq x y z
N MET A 1 4.17 57.60 -0.05
CA MET A 1 3.06 56.64 -0.29
C MET A 1 3.67 55.23 -0.31
N PRO A 2 3.79 54.48 0.81
CA PRO A 2 4.85 53.48 0.88
C PRO A 2 4.46 52.00 0.74
N ASN A 3 3.21 51.60 0.48
CA ASN A 3 2.86 50.16 0.48
C ASN A 3 2.18 49.63 -0.80
N THR A 4 2.39 50.26 -1.96
CA THR A 4 1.99 49.63 -3.23
C THR A 4 3.05 48.60 -3.62
N ARG A 5 2.69 47.31 -3.58
CA ARG A 5 3.57 46.23 -4.01
C ARG A 5 3.28 45.94 -5.49
N TYR A 6 4.33 45.71 -6.27
CA TYR A 6 4.22 45.52 -7.72
C TYR A 6 4.52 44.08 -8.10
N LYS A 7 3.97 43.68 -9.25
CA LYS A 7 4.21 42.41 -9.90
C LYS A 7 4.70 42.66 -11.33
N ILE A 8 5.66 41.87 -11.79
CA ILE A 8 6.18 41.94 -13.16
C ILE A 8 5.71 40.72 -13.95
N SER A 9 5.06 40.98 -15.08
CA SER A 9 4.63 39.99 -16.08
C SER A 9 5.40 40.16 -17.38
N ILE A 10 5.71 39.04 -18.05
CA ILE A 10 6.26 39.00 -19.40
C ILE A 10 5.26 38.27 -20.29
N ASP A 11 4.90 38.87 -21.43
CA ASP A 11 3.90 38.34 -22.36
C ASP A 11 4.52 37.72 -23.62
N GLY A 12 5.85 37.65 -23.69
CA GLY A 12 6.59 37.10 -24.83
C GLY A 12 6.78 38.08 -25.99
N THR A 13 6.41 39.35 -25.82
CA THR A 13 6.61 40.41 -26.82
C THR A 13 8.07 40.88 -26.86
N LEU A 14 8.66 40.87 -28.05
CA LEU A 14 10.05 41.29 -28.29
C LEU A 14 10.16 42.81 -28.37
N ALA A 15 11.32 43.33 -27.99
CA ALA A 15 11.68 44.73 -28.21
C ALA A 15 11.89 45.02 -29.71
N PRO A 16 11.68 46.28 -30.15
CA PRO A 16 11.84 46.66 -31.56
C PRO A 16 13.25 46.32 -32.08
N GLY A 17 13.33 45.58 -33.20
CA GLY A 17 14.59 45.26 -33.87
C GLY A 17 15.35 44.06 -33.33
N VAL A 18 14.75 43.25 -32.45
CA VAL A 18 15.39 42.06 -31.85
C VAL A 18 14.81 40.77 -32.43
N THR A 19 15.67 39.80 -32.76
CA THR A 19 15.27 38.45 -33.20
C THR A 19 14.95 37.55 -32.01
N ILE A 20 14.07 36.56 -32.22
CA ILE A 20 13.66 35.59 -31.19
C ILE A 20 14.89 34.85 -30.62
N ASP A 21 15.82 34.44 -31.47
CA ASP A 21 17.00 33.67 -31.08
C ASP A 21 17.93 34.46 -30.16
N PHE A 22 18.14 35.75 -30.45
CA PHE A 22 18.93 36.64 -29.62
C PHE A 22 18.29 36.86 -28.25
N ALA A 23 16.97 37.08 -28.22
CA ALA A 23 16.23 37.26 -26.97
C ALA A 23 16.29 35.99 -26.10
N GLN A 24 16.18 34.80 -26.69
CA GLN A 24 16.30 33.53 -25.95
C GLN A 24 17.68 33.37 -25.30
N GLU A 25 18.76 33.68 -26.02
CA GLU A 25 20.12 33.54 -25.50
C GLU A 25 20.41 34.55 -24.37
N GLN A 26 20.02 35.81 -24.53
CA GLN A 26 20.24 36.82 -23.49
C GLN A 26 19.40 36.56 -22.24
N LEU A 27 18.15 36.08 -22.41
CA LEU A 27 17.29 35.75 -21.28
C LEU A 27 17.79 34.51 -20.53
N ALA A 28 18.30 33.50 -21.25
CA ALA A 28 18.96 32.33 -20.65
C ALA A 28 20.18 32.74 -19.81
N ARG A 29 20.99 33.69 -20.28
CA ARG A 29 22.12 34.26 -19.53
C ARG A 29 21.67 35.05 -18.31
N LEU A 30 20.64 35.88 -18.44
CA LEU A 30 20.13 36.73 -17.35
C LEU A 30 19.57 35.89 -16.19
N PHE A 31 18.81 34.84 -16.49
CA PHE A 31 18.22 33.94 -15.49
C PHE A 31 19.11 32.75 -15.14
N LYS A 32 20.29 32.61 -15.75
CA LYS A 32 21.21 31.46 -15.59
C LYS A 32 20.47 30.12 -15.74
N THR A 33 19.64 30.00 -16.78
CA THR A 33 18.72 28.88 -17.00
C THR A 33 18.81 28.40 -18.45
N ASP A 34 18.47 27.14 -18.71
CA ASP A 34 18.52 26.51 -20.03
C ASP A 34 17.55 27.15 -21.05
N THR A 35 17.94 27.14 -22.32
CA THR A 35 17.20 27.73 -23.45
C THR A 35 15.82 27.09 -23.66
N THR A 36 15.64 25.83 -23.27
CA THR A 36 14.36 25.10 -23.38
C THR A 36 13.30 25.59 -22.39
N ALA A 37 13.71 25.97 -21.17
CA ALA A 37 12.79 26.55 -20.18
C ALA A 37 12.37 27.98 -20.58
N ILE A 38 13.26 28.70 -21.25
CA ILE A 38 13.01 30.05 -21.76
C ILE A 38 12.07 30.05 -22.97
N GLN A 39 12.10 29.02 -23.82
CA GLN A 39 11.14 28.90 -24.93
C GLN A 39 9.68 28.90 -24.45
N ALA A 40 9.40 28.37 -23.26
CA ALA A 40 8.07 28.40 -22.66
C ALA A 40 7.58 29.82 -22.32
N LEU A 41 8.48 30.79 -22.09
CA LEU A 41 8.11 32.19 -21.85
C LEU A 41 7.58 32.89 -23.11
N PHE A 42 7.89 32.39 -24.30
CA PHE A 42 7.41 32.93 -25.57
C PHE A 42 6.12 32.25 -26.06
N SER A 43 5.47 31.45 -25.22
CA SER A 43 4.21 30.75 -25.54
C SER A 43 2.96 31.65 -25.61
N GLY A 44 3.12 32.97 -25.45
CA GLY A 44 2.06 33.97 -25.57
C GLY A 44 1.14 34.10 -24.34
N LYS A 45 1.42 33.40 -23.24
CA LYS A 45 0.73 33.56 -21.96
C LYS A 45 1.53 34.48 -21.03
N PRO A 46 0.89 35.41 -20.30
CA PRO A 46 1.55 36.28 -19.34
C PRO A 46 2.17 35.45 -18.20
N ILE A 47 3.51 35.38 -18.13
CA ILE A 47 4.23 34.68 -17.06
C ILE A 47 4.74 35.69 -16.03
N THR A 48 4.49 35.41 -14.75
CA THR A 48 4.95 36.26 -13.65
C THR A 48 6.39 35.94 -13.29
N VAL A 49 7.28 36.92 -13.39
CA VAL A 49 8.71 36.76 -13.04
C VAL A 49 8.92 36.93 -11.54
N LYS A 50 8.35 38.00 -10.97
CA LYS A 50 8.51 38.33 -9.56
C LYS A 50 7.28 39.09 -9.07
N ARG A 51 6.81 38.71 -7.87
CA ARG A 51 5.76 39.39 -7.13
C ARG A 51 6.36 40.08 -5.92
N ASP A 52 5.57 40.96 -5.33
CA ASP A 52 5.88 41.53 -4.03
C ASP A 52 7.21 42.32 -4.02
N ILE A 53 7.34 43.25 -4.96
CA ILE A 53 8.53 44.12 -5.08
C ILE A 53 8.17 45.59 -4.96
N SER A 54 9.14 46.37 -4.46
CA SER A 54 9.04 47.83 -4.38
C SER A 54 9.08 48.48 -5.77
N SER A 55 8.57 49.71 -5.89
CA SER A 55 8.58 50.42 -7.19
C SER A 55 9.99 50.55 -7.77
N SER A 56 10.98 50.90 -6.94
CA SER A 56 12.37 51.08 -7.37
C SER A 56 13.05 49.78 -7.80
N GLU A 57 12.68 48.64 -7.20
CA GLU A 57 13.17 47.33 -7.63
C GLU A 57 12.51 46.92 -8.94
N ALA A 58 11.21 47.16 -9.08
CA ALA A 58 10.48 46.86 -10.30
C ALA A 58 11.11 47.56 -11.52
N ASP A 59 11.51 48.81 -11.38
CA ASP A 59 12.12 49.58 -12.46
C ASP A 59 13.49 49.00 -12.89
N LYS A 60 14.28 48.47 -11.93
CA LYS A 60 15.54 47.77 -12.24
C LYS A 60 15.30 46.49 -13.03
N TYR A 61 14.26 45.73 -12.70
CA TYR A 61 13.89 44.52 -13.43
C TYR A 61 13.38 44.85 -14.83
N LEU A 62 12.58 45.90 -15.01
CA LEU A 62 12.14 46.36 -16.33
C LEU A 62 13.34 46.73 -17.21
N GLN A 63 14.33 47.43 -16.66
CA GLN A 63 15.54 47.81 -17.39
C GLN A 63 16.37 46.59 -17.80
N ALA A 64 16.56 45.63 -16.90
CA ALA A 64 17.28 44.40 -17.19
C ALA A 64 16.59 43.56 -18.28
N LEU A 65 15.26 43.44 -18.22
CA LEU A 65 14.48 42.68 -19.22
C LEU A 65 14.47 43.37 -20.58
N PHE A 66 14.36 44.71 -20.62
CA PHE A 66 14.46 45.48 -21.86
C PHE A 66 15.83 45.31 -22.51
N SER A 67 16.92 45.32 -21.73
CA SER A 67 18.28 45.07 -22.23
C SER A 67 18.48 43.67 -22.78
N ALA A 68 17.70 42.69 -22.30
CA ALA A 68 17.66 41.32 -22.83
C ALA A 68 16.74 41.18 -24.07
N GLY A 69 16.09 42.26 -24.51
CA GLY A 69 15.27 42.28 -25.74
C GLY A 69 13.81 41.87 -25.55
N VAL A 70 13.29 41.85 -24.31
CA VAL A 70 11.90 41.46 -24.00
C VAL A 70 11.17 42.59 -23.30
N VAL A 71 9.93 42.85 -23.70
CA VAL A 71 9.07 43.85 -23.04
C VAL A 71 8.35 43.21 -21.86
N ALA A 72 8.46 43.84 -20.69
CA ALA A 72 7.81 43.41 -19.45
C ALA A 72 6.84 44.48 -18.96
N GLN A 73 5.74 44.08 -18.34
CA GLN A 73 4.72 44.96 -17.79
C GLN A 73 4.79 45.00 -16.26
N LYS A 74 4.56 46.18 -15.70
CA LYS A 74 4.50 46.43 -14.25
C LYS A 74 3.05 46.66 -13.85
N GLU A 75 2.49 45.73 -13.09
CA GLU A 75 1.13 45.79 -12.56
C GLU A 75 1.17 46.08 -11.05
N ALA A 76 0.30 46.97 -10.57
CA ALA A 76 0.14 47.22 -9.14
C ALA A 76 -0.75 46.12 -8.53
N GLU A 77 -0.25 45.42 -7.51
CA GLU A 77 -0.99 44.36 -6.83
C GLU A 77 -1.69 44.96 -5.59
N PRO A 78 -3.04 45.03 -5.56
CA PRO A 78 -3.75 45.49 -4.38
C PRO A 78 -3.56 44.47 -3.25
N THR A 79 -2.86 44.86 -2.19
CA THR A 79 -2.70 44.06 -0.97
C THR A 79 -4.08 43.85 -0.34
N ALA A 80 -4.65 42.66 -0.52
CA ALA A 80 -5.87 42.24 0.15
C ALA A 80 -5.62 42.13 1.66
N HIS A 81 -5.90 43.20 2.40
CA HIS A 81 -6.01 43.15 3.86
C HIS A 81 -7.41 42.64 4.20
N LEU A 82 -7.48 41.47 4.84
CA LEU A 82 -8.70 40.91 5.42
C LEU A 82 -9.04 41.69 6.70
N SER A 83 -9.97 42.65 6.58
CA SER A 83 -10.58 43.34 7.72
C SER A 83 -11.70 42.48 8.30
N LEU A 84 -11.62 42.10 9.57
CA LEU A 84 -12.69 41.44 10.32
C LEU A 84 -13.55 42.51 11.00
N GLU A 85 -14.72 42.81 10.44
CA GLU A 85 -15.76 43.60 11.11
C GLU A 85 -16.55 42.70 12.07
N ALA A 86 -16.63 43.07 13.35
CA ALA A 86 -17.41 42.34 14.35
C ALA A 86 -18.89 42.71 14.25
N ILE A 87 -19.75 41.72 13.97
CA ILE A 87 -21.21 41.89 13.95
C ILE A 87 -21.72 41.91 15.39
N VAL A 88 -22.22 43.06 15.86
CA VAL A 88 -22.99 43.18 17.10
C VAL A 88 -24.39 42.60 16.85
N SER A 89 -24.74 41.54 17.57
CA SER A 89 -26.08 40.95 17.52
C SER A 89 -26.97 41.61 18.58
N GLU A 90 -27.99 42.34 18.15
CA GLU A 90 -29.10 42.76 19.01
C GLU A 90 -29.95 41.54 19.41
N SER A 91 -30.07 41.32 20.72
CA SER A 91 -30.97 40.32 21.27
C SER A 91 -32.38 40.89 21.36
N ASN A 92 -33.31 40.38 20.54
CA ASN A 92 -34.73 40.43 20.85
C ASN A 92 -35.19 39.06 21.33
N ALA A 93 -35.76 39.06 22.53
CA ALA A 93 -36.22 37.91 23.28
C ALA A 93 -37.53 37.35 22.69
N ASP A 94 -37.51 36.06 22.35
CA ASP A 94 -38.67 35.18 22.50
C ASP A 94 -38.15 33.75 22.77
N HIS A 95 -38.61 33.12 23.85
CA HIS A 95 -38.28 31.75 24.28
C HIS A 95 -39.46 31.17 25.08
N PRO A 96 -39.68 29.83 25.10
CA PRO A 96 -39.34 28.83 24.10
C PRO A 96 -40.49 27.82 23.83
N THR A 97 -40.61 27.34 22.60
CA THR A 97 -41.32 26.06 22.35
C THR A 97 -40.49 24.92 22.95
N GLN A 98 -41.02 24.17 23.92
CA GLN A 98 -40.31 23.02 24.49
C GLN A 98 -40.06 21.95 23.42
N MET A 99 -38.92 21.29 23.46
CA MET A 99 -38.59 20.16 22.59
C MET A 99 -38.03 18.99 23.38
N THR A 100 -38.20 17.79 22.83
CA THR A 100 -37.67 16.55 23.40
C THR A 100 -36.41 16.13 22.64
N CYS A 101 -35.34 15.77 23.35
CA CYS A 101 -34.09 15.35 22.72
C CYS A 101 -34.25 13.96 22.05
N PRO A 102 -33.88 13.79 20.77
CA PRO A 102 -33.99 12.52 20.06
C PRO A 102 -32.99 11.44 20.51
N LYS A 103 -31.99 11.78 21.35
CA LYS A 103 -30.98 10.81 21.85
C LYS A 103 -31.26 10.33 23.26
N CYS A 104 -31.56 11.25 24.18
CA CYS A 104 -31.71 10.95 25.61
C CYS A 104 -33.13 11.17 26.14
N SER A 105 -34.08 11.58 25.29
CA SER A 105 -35.48 11.86 25.65
C SER A 105 -35.73 12.95 26.69
N ALA A 106 -34.73 13.74 27.09
CA ALA A 106 -34.91 14.87 27.99
C ALA A 106 -35.77 15.98 27.34
N ARG A 107 -36.78 16.48 28.08
CA ARG A 107 -37.57 17.66 27.72
C ARG A 107 -36.83 18.92 28.13
N GLN A 108 -36.63 19.83 27.19
CA GLN A 108 -35.88 21.07 27.41
C GLN A 108 -36.39 22.19 26.51
N ALA A 109 -36.01 23.43 26.80
CA ALA A 109 -36.24 24.55 25.90
C ALA A 109 -35.56 24.31 24.54
N LYS A 110 -36.16 24.77 23.45
CA LYS A 110 -35.57 24.66 22.10
C LYS A 110 -34.23 25.38 22.03
N GLN A 111 -33.15 24.60 22.12
CA GLN A 111 -31.77 25.05 22.09
C GLN A 111 -30.96 24.20 21.11
N GLN A 112 -29.84 24.74 20.62
CA GLN A 112 -28.99 24.01 19.66
C GLN A 112 -28.29 22.80 20.27
N ILE A 113 -28.01 22.84 21.58
CA ILE A 113 -27.31 21.79 22.32
C ILE A 113 -28.25 21.23 23.39
N CYS A 114 -28.24 19.91 23.55
CA CYS A 114 -28.97 19.24 24.61
C CYS A 114 -28.26 19.44 25.96
N GLN A 115 -28.94 19.96 26.97
CA GLN A 115 -28.37 20.19 28.30
C GLN A 115 -28.11 18.91 29.10
N SER A 116 -28.80 17.80 28.78
CA SER A 116 -28.62 16.53 29.49
C SER A 116 -27.50 15.67 28.90
N CYS A 117 -27.41 15.55 27.57
CA CYS A 117 -26.47 14.64 26.91
C CYS A 117 -25.43 15.31 26.00
N GLY A 118 -25.43 16.64 25.92
CA GLY A 118 -24.39 17.44 25.26
C GLY A 118 -24.38 17.37 23.73
N ILE A 119 -25.37 16.75 23.08
CA ILE A 119 -25.40 16.70 21.60
C ILE A 119 -25.90 18.00 20.98
N VAL A 120 -25.40 18.32 19.80
CA VAL A 120 -26.00 19.35 18.94
C VAL A 120 -27.23 18.76 18.24
N ILE A 121 -28.43 19.15 18.66
CA ILE A 121 -29.69 18.47 18.29
C ILE A 121 -29.92 18.52 16.78
N ALA A 122 -29.73 19.67 16.15
CA ALA A 122 -29.90 19.82 14.70
C ALA A 122 -28.95 18.92 13.89
N LYS A 123 -27.71 18.73 14.36
CA LYS A 123 -26.71 17.89 13.70
C LYS A 123 -27.05 16.41 13.87
N PHE A 124 -27.48 16.01 15.06
CA PHE A 124 -27.85 14.64 15.36
C PHE A 124 -29.09 14.18 14.57
N THR A 125 -30.11 15.03 14.45
CA THR A 125 -31.31 14.71 13.66
C THR A 125 -31.02 14.57 12.18
N ARG A 126 -30.10 15.39 11.61
CA ARG A 126 -29.65 15.25 10.22
C ARG A 126 -28.94 13.92 9.97
N HIS A 127 -28.09 13.49 10.90
CA HIS A 127 -27.42 12.18 10.79
C HIS A 127 -28.40 11.02 10.93
N GLN A 128 -29.39 11.09 11.82
CA GLN A 128 -30.45 10.08 11.90
C GLN A 128 -31.30 10.03 10.62
N ALA A 129 -31.65 11.17 10.02
CA ALA A 129 -32.40 11.21 8.76
C ALA A 129 -31.61 10.60 7.59
N GLN A 130 -30.29 10.83 7.54
CA GLN A 130 -29.42 10.21 6.53
C GLN A 130 -29.29 8.70 6.75
N ALA A 131 -29.11 8.26 8.00
CA ALA A 131 -29.03 6.83 8.35
C ALA A 131 -30.35 6.09 8.05
N ALA A 132 -31.50 6.72 8.32
CA ALA A 132 -32.81 6.18 7.99
C ALA A 132 -33.04 6.08 6.47
N GLY A 133 -32.42 6.95 5.67
CA GLY A 133 -32.42 6.89 4.20
C GLY A 133 -31.44 5.88 3.61
N THR A 134 -30.66 5.16 4.42
CA THR A 134 -29.63 4.20 3.93
C THR A 134 -30.11 2.74 3.95
N THR A 135 -31.41 2.50 3.86
CA THR A 135 -31.92 1.18 3.43
C THR A 135 -31.83 1.09 1.92
N ASN A 136 -30.79 0.41 1.43
CA ASN A 136 -30.68 -0.25 0.13
C ASN A 136 -31.69 0.17 -0.95
N THR A 137 -31.25 1.00 -1.91
CA THR A 137 -31.45 0.75 -3.35
C THR A 137 -30.59 1.74 -4.14
N LEU A 138 -29.87 1.19 -5.12
CA LEU A 138 -29.13 1.93 -6.12
C LEU A 138 -30.07 2.90 -6.84
N ASN A 139 -29.93 4.20 -6.62
CA ASN A 139 -30.59 5.21 -7.43
C ASN A 139 -29.61 6.36 -7.68
N PRO A 140 -29.12 6.57 -8.92
CA PRO A 140 -28.20 7.66 -9.20
C PRO A 140 -28.99 8.97 -9.26
N SER A 141 -28.95 9.76 -8.20
CA SER A 141 -29.30 11.18 -8.32
C SER A 141 -28.31 11.87 -9.27
N PRO A 142 -28.76 12.82 -10.11
CA PRO A 142 -27.88 13.52 -11.03
C PRO A 142 -26.76 14.23 -10.25
N PRO A 143 -25.50 14.13 -10.70
CA PRO A 143 -24.36 14.71 -9.99
C PRO A 143 -24.53 16.22 -9.89
N SER A 144 -24.44 16.77 -8.67
CA SER A 144 -24.45 18.22 -8.49
C SER A 144 -23.26 18.85 -9.23
N PRO A 145 -23.40 20.01 -9.90
CA PRO A 145 -22.33 20.64 -10.67
C PRO A 145 -21.05 20.97 -9.89
N TYR A 146 -21.14 21.04 -8.56
CA TYR A 146 -20.03 21.31 -7.64
C TYR A 146 -19.58 20.06 -6.87
N ALA A 147 -19.94 18.86 -7.32
CA ALA A 147 -19.44 17.64 -6.72
C ALA A 147 -17.93 17.56 -6.95
N THR A 148 -17.15 17.64 -5.87
CA THR A 148 -15.72 17.36 -5.92
C THR A 148 -15.51 16.00 -6.55
N PRO A 149 -14.53 15.82 -7.46
CA PRO A 149 -14.19 14.51 -7.98
C PRO A 149 -13.88 13.62 -6.77
N LYS A 150 -14.75 12.63 -6.54
CA LYS A 150 -14.47 11.62 -5.53
C LYS A 150 -13.26 10.88 -6.07
N ALA A 151 -12.09 11.11 -5.47
CA ALA A 151 -10.98 10.21 -5.64
C ALA A 151 -11.51 8.85 -5.19
N THR A 152 -11.71 7.94 -6.13
CA THR A 152 -11.84 6.53 -5.81
C THR A 152 -10.47 6.17 -5.24
N MET A 153 -10.28 6.39 -3.93
CA MET A 153 -9.30 5.63 -3.19
C MET A 153 -9.75 4.19 -3.40
N ARG A 154 -9.09 3.52 -4.34
CA ARG A 154 -9.05 2.08 -4.39
C ARG A 154 -8.44 1.73 -3.05
N GLN A 155 -9.30 1.56 -2.04
CA GLN A 155 -8.94 0.83 -0.85
C GLN A 155 -8.40 -0.46 -1.45
N ASN A 156 -7.08 -0.64 -1.40
CA ASN A 156 -6.51 -1.96 -1.50
C ASN A 156 -7.14 -2.71 -0.33
N LEU A 157 -8.35 -3.27 -0.51
CA LEU A 157 -8.69 -4.51 0.16
C LEU A 157 -7.48 -5.35 -0.16
N GLU A 158 -6.66 -5.66 0.86
CA GLU A 158 -5.36 -6.30 0.66
C GLU A 158 -5.55 -7.37 -0.40
N GLU A 159 -5.01 -7.15 -1.61
CA GLU A 159 -5.25 -8.07 -2.71
C GLU A 159 -4.59 -9.38 -2.23
N VAL A 160 -5.43 -10.33 -1.87
CA VAL A 160 -5.00 -11.59 -1.25
C VAL A 160 -4.78 -12.55 -2.40
N GLY A 161 -3.58 -13.13 -2.47
CA GLY A 161 -3.28 -14.09 -3.53
C GLY A 161 -4.19 -15.31 -3.42
N GLU A 162 -4.77 -15.74 -4.55
CA GLU A 162 -5.56 -16.97 -4.60
C GLU A 162 -4.69 -18.18 -4.25
N LEU A 163 -5.25 -19.10 -3.46
CA LEU A 163 -4.58 -20.31 -3.03
C LEU A 163 -4.77 -21.42 -4.05
N ASN A 164 -3.92 -21.43 -5.07
CA ASN A 164 -3.88 -22.55 -6.00
C ASN A 164 -3.18 -23.74 -5.34
N ILE A 165 -3.95 -24.78 -5.06
CA ILE A 165 -3.45 -26.03 -4.46
C ILE A 165 -2.73 -26.84 -5.54
N TRP A 166 -3.32 -26.92 -6.73
CA TRP A 166 -2.85 -27.67 -7.88
C TRP A 166 -2.21 -26.70 -8.89
N GLY A 167 -0.88 -26.71 -9.01
CA GLY A 167 -0.15 -25.81 -9.88
C GLY A 167 1.13 -25.28 -9.25
N ILE A 168 1.90 -24.51 -10.01
CA ILE A 168 3.19 -23.92 -9.59
C ILE A 168 3.04 -22.42 -9.27
N GLU A 169 1.98 -21.81 -9.78
CA GLU A 169 1.69 -20.39 -9.59
C GLU A 169 1.24 -20.08 -8.16
N GLY A 170 1.55 -18.85 -7.74
CA GLY A 170 1.20 -18.32 -6.43
C GLY A 170 2.28 -18.50 -5.38
N ARG A 171 1.91 -18.15 -4.15
CA ARG A 171 2.82 -17.99 -3.01
C ARG A 171 2.33 -18.78 -1.82
N LEU A 172 3.26 -19.47 -1.15
CA LEU A 172 2.95 -20.24 0.06
C LEU A 172 3.77 -19.73 1.24
N GLY A 173 3.07 -19.15 2.22
CA GLY A 173 3.67 -18.66 3.46
C GLY A 173 4.33 -19.77 4.28
N ARG A 174 5.33 -19.40 5.09
CA ARG A 174 6.14 -20.32 5.92
C ARG A 174 5.30 -21.34 6.73
N MET A 175 4.27 -20.89 7.45
CA MET A 175 3.48 -21.79 8.31
C MET A 175 2.73 -22.84 7.49
N ARG A 176 2.18 -22.45 6.33
CA ARG A 176 1.48 -23.36 5.42
C ARG A 176 2.44 -24.33 4.77
N TYR A 177 3.63 -23.87 4.38
CA TYR A 177 4.69 -24.74 3.86
C TYR A 177 5.01 -25.88 4.85
N ILE A 178 5.23 -25.53 6.12
CA ILE A 178 5.57 -26.50 7.16
C ILE A 178 4.38 -27.44 7.43
N ALA A 179 3.18 -26.88 7.60
CA ALA A 179 1.96 -27.66 7.83
C ALA A 179 1.67 -28.65 6.69
N TRP A 180 1.75 -28.21 5.43
CA TRP A 180 1.50 -29.08 4.28
C TRP A 180 2.61 -30.10 4.04
N SER A 181 3.87 -29.78 4.37
CA SER A 181 4.97 -30.76 4.31
C SER A 181 4.72 -31.94 5.25
N MET A 182 4.08 -31.70 6.40
CA MET A 182 3.67 -32.73 7.34
C MET A 182 2.55 -33.61 6.77
N VAL A 183 1.46 -33.01 6.28
CA VAL A 183 0.35 -33.75 5.65
C VAL A 183 0.89 -34.65 4.55
N TYR A 184 1.76 -34.10 3.72
CA TYR A 184 2.40 -34.83 2.64
C TYR A 184 3.28 -35.99 3.15
N MET A 185 4.14 -35.77 4.16
CA MET A 185 4.97 -36.83 4.75
C MET A 185 4.12 -37.97 5.31
N PHE A 186 3.08 -37.68 6.10
CA PHE A 186 2.20 -38.69 6.65
C PHE A 186 1.33 -39.39 5.60
N ALA A 187 0.93 -38.68 4.52
CA ALA A 187 0.19 -39.29 3.42
C ALA A 187 1.06 -40.28 2.61
N MET A 188 2.35 -40.00 2.47
CA MET A 188 3.28 -40.86 1.74
C MET A 188 3.77 -42.07 2.53
N LEU A 189 3.79 -42.01 3.87
CA LEU A 189 4.20 -43.15 4.73
C LEU A 189 3.45 -44.47 4.45
N PRO A 190 2.11 -44.52 4.43
CA PRO A 190 1.39 -45.76 4.14
C PRO A 190 1.60 -46.24 2.71
N VAL A 191 1.70 -45.32 1.74
CA VAL A 191 2.00 -45.65 0.34
C VAL A 191 3.37 -46.32 0.25
N LEU A 192 4.37 -45.77 0.93
CA LEU A 192 5.70 -46.35 0.99
C LEU A 192 5.69 -47.72 1.69
N LEU A 193 4.98 -47.85 2.81
CA LEU A 193 4.84 -49.11 3.55
C LEU A 193 4.25 -50.23 2.67
N ILE A 194 3.14 -49.94 1.98
CA ILE A 194 2.51 -50.88 1.06
C ILE A 194 3.48 -51.25 -0.07
N SER A 195 4.19 -50.26 -0.62
CA SER A 195 5.14 -50.49 -1.70
C SER A 195 6.31 -51.40 -1.27
N ILE A 196 6.81 -51.23 -0.03
CA ILE A 196 7.84 -52.10 0.57
C ILE A 196 7.30 -53.50 0.83
N LEU A 197 6.06 -53.63 1.32
CA LEU A 197 5.43 -54.94 1.54
C LEU A 197 5.29 -55.71 0.23
N VAL A 198 4.87 -55.04 -0.84
CA VAL A 198 4.76 -55.62 -2.18
C VAL A 198 6.14 -55.94 -2.77
N LEU A 199 7.17 -55.15 -2.48
CA LEU A 199 8.56 -55.43 -2.87
C LEU A 199 9.08 -56.74 -2.29
N ASN A 200 8.74 -57.03 -1.04
CA ASN A 200 9.08 -58.31 -0.39
C ASN A 200 8.39 -59.50 -1.05
N ALA A 201 7.16 -59.31 -1.56
CA ALA A 201 6.44 -60.36 -2.29
C ALA A 201 6.93 -60.50 -3.74
N SER A 202 7.28 -59.40 -4.38
CA SER A 202 7.67 -59.35 -5.79
C SER A 202 8.52 -58.11 -6.10
N LEU A 203 9.77 -58.36 -6.51
CA LEU A 203 10.75 -57.31 -6.74
C LEU A 203 10.29 -56.32 -7.84
N TRP A 204 9.74 -56.84 -8.94
CA TRP A 204 9.33 -56.02 -10.09
C TRP A 204 8.14 -55.11 -9.77
N LEU A 205 7.08 -55.67 -9.16
CA LEU A 205 5.86 -54.91 -8.86
C LEU A 205 6.10 -53.90 -7.73
N GLY A 206 6.81 -54.30 -6.67
CA GLY A 206 7.17 -53.38 -5.60
C GLY A 206 8.10 -52.28 -6.08
N GLY A 207 9.08 -52.60 -6.93
CA GLY A 207 9.97 -51.62 -7.53
C GLY A 207 9.23 -50.59 -8.38
N LEU A 208 8.26 -51.04 -9.20
CA LEU A 208 7.40 -50.16 -9.99
C LEU A 208 6.55 -49.24 -9.10
N LEU A 209 5.95 -49.77 -8.02
CA LEU A 209 5.18 -48.97 -7.07
C LEU A 209 6.04 -47.92 -6.37
N ILE A 210 7.23 -48.30 -5.89
CA ILE A 210 8.16 -47.34 -5.27
C ILE A 210 8.55 -46.26 -6.27
N PHE A 211 8.91 -46.63 -7.50
CA PHE A 211 9.34 -45.68 -8.53
C PHE A 211 8.23 -44.67 -8.87
N THR A 212 7.00 -45.15 -9.08
CA THR A 212 5.85 -44.29 -9.37
C THR A 212 5.49 -43.39 -8.18
N ALA A 213 5.49 -43.93 -6.96
CA ALA A 213 5.27 -43.17 -5.74
C ALA A 213 6.37 -42.11 -5.53
N ALA A 214 7.63 -42.42 -5.84
CA ALA A 214 8.75 -41.49 -5.75
C ALA A 214 8.63 -40.33 -6.75
N ILE A 215 8.21 -40.58 -7.98
CA ILE A 215 7.97 -39.52 -8.97
C ILE A 215 6.84 -38.61 -8.50
N ALA A 216 5.69 -39.18 -8.09
CA ALA A 216 4.57 -38.39 -7.59
C ALA A 216 4.97 -37.56 -6.37
N ALA A 217 5.76 -38.16 -5.47
CA ALA A 217 6.34 -37.49 -4.33
C ALA A 217 7.20 -36.29 -4.73
N ILE A 218 8.17 -36.48 -5.62
CA ILE A 218 9.08 -35.43 -6.08
C ILE A 218 8.30 -34.27 -6.73
N VAL A 219 7.32 -34.57 -7.58
CA VAL A 219 6.51 -33.55 -8.25
C VAL A 219 5.75 -32.68 -7.24
N LEU A 220 5.15 -33.27 -6.22
CA LEU A 220 4.45 -32.52 -5.16
C LEU A 220 5.43 -31.72 -4.29
N ALA A 221 6.57 -32.30 -3.93
CA ALA A 221 7.61 -31.64 -3.14
C ALA A 221 8.18 -30.41 -3.87
N ILE A 222 8.41 -30.52 -5.18
CA ILE A 222 8.84 -29.40 -6.03
C ILE A 222 7.75 -28.33 -6.06
N GLN A 223 6.48 -28.67 -6.31
CA GLN A 223 5.39 -27.68 -6.36
C GLN A 223 5.29 -26.86 -5.07
N ILE A 224 5.31 -27.51 -3.90
CA ILE A 224 5.19 -26.84 -2.61
C ILE A 224 6.42 -25.96 -2.35
N SER A 225 7.62 -26.43 -2.72
CA SER A 225 8.86 -25.70 -2.48
C SER A 225 9.05 -24.52 -3.44
N VAL A 226 8.63 -24.64 -4.71
CA VAL A 226 8.65 -23.50 -5.66
C VAL A 226 7.78 -22.36 -5.15
N LYS A 227 6.56 -22.66 -4.71
CA LYS A 227 5.65 -21.65 -4.11
C LYS A 227 6.23 -21.00 -2.87
N ARG A 228 7.05 -21.74 -2.11
CA ARG A 228 7.74 -21.21 -0.94
C ARG A 228 8.88 -20.26 -1.34
N LEU A 229 9.65 -20.60 -2.37
CA LEU A 229 10.68 -19.72 -2.93
C LEU A 229 10.04 -18.45 -3.53
N HIS A 230 8.91 -18.59 -4.22
CA HIS A 230 8.13 -17.46 -4.73
C HIS A 230 7.64 -16.54 -3.61
N ASP A 231 7.28 -17.06 -2.45
CA ASP A 231 6.90 -16.25 -1.29
C ASP A 231 8.07 -15.40 -0.74
N ILE A 232 9.29 -15.93 -0.79
CA ILE A 232 10.53 -15.19 -0.46
C ILE A 232 10.89 -14.19 -1.57
N GLY A 233 10.41 -14.40 -2.79
CA GLY A 233 10.72 -13.57 -3.97
C GLY A 233 11.90 -14.09 -4.80
N TRP A 234 12.28 -15.36 -4.59
CA TRP A 234 13.36 -16.05 -5.28
C TRP A 234 12.85 -16.96 -6.41
N SER A 235 13.71 -17.29 -7.37
CA SER A 235 13.37 -18.18 -8.49
C SER A 235 13.32 -19.64 -8.08
N GLY A 236 12.32 -20.38 -8.54
CA GLY A 236 12.17 -21.83 -8.31
C GLY A 236 13.39 -22.68 -8.71
N TRP A 237 14.22 -22.20 -9.65
CA TRP A 237 15.47 -22.82 -10.05
C TRP A 237 16.47 -23.06 -8.91
N LEU A 238 16.38 -22.28 -7.82
CA LEU A 238 17.25 -22.51 -6.65
C LEU A 238 16.97 -23.85 -5.96
N LEU A 239 15.86 -24.54 -6.25
CA LEU A 239 15.64 -25.90 -5.78
C LEU A 239 16.65 -26.90 -6.34
N LEU A 240 17.36 -26.58 -7.42
CA LEU A 240 18.45 -27.43 -7.91
C LEU A 240 19.60 -27.53 -6.90
N LEU A 241 19.77 -26.56 -6.00
CA LEU A 241 20.75 -26.65 -4.92
C LEU A 241 20.43 -27.80 -3.96
N SER A 242 19.17 -28.22 -3.87
CA SER A 242 18.74 -29.35 -3.05
C SER A 242 19.28 -30.71 -3.54
N LEU A 243 19.80 -30.80 -4.77
CA LEU A 243 20.45 -32.02 -5.28
C LEU A 243 21.85 -32.24 -4.69
N ILE A 244 22.48 -31.20 -4.14
CA ILE A 244 23.79 -31.29 -3.51
C ILE A 244 23.57 -31.60 -2.02
N PRO A 245 23.99 -32.75 -1.45
CA PRO A 245 23.55 -33.18 -0.12
C PRO A 245 23.79 -32.15 1.00
N VAL A 246 25.02 -31.62 1.11
CA VAL A 246 25.39 -30.67 2.17
C VAL A 246 24.74 -29.29 1.93
N VAL A 247 24.92 -28.76 0.72
CA VAL A 247 24.39 -27.42 0.35
C VAL A 247 22.87 -27.43 0.37
N GLY A 248 22.25 -28.49 -0.13
CA GLY A 248 20.82 -28.71 -0.18
C GLY A 248 20.18 -28.82 1.20
N SER A 249 20.83 -29.52 2.14
CA SER A 249 20.35 -29.59 3.52
C SER A 249 20.34 -28.21 4.20
N ILE A 250 21.40 -27.43 4.00
CA ILE A 250 21.48 -26.05 4.51
C ILE A 250 20.44 -25.15 3.83
N PHE A 251 20.29 -25.27 2.51
CA PHE A 251 19.32 -24.50 1.74
C PHE A 251 17.88 -24.79 2.19
N GLN A 252 17.56 -26.05 2.47
CA GLN A 252 16.26 -26.48 2.95
C GLN A 252 15.94 -25.89 4.34
N LEU A 253 16.92 -25.87 5.25
CA LEU A 253 16.80 -25.19 6.55
C LEU A 253 16.61 -23.68 6.39
N LEU A 254 17.33 -23.08 5.43
CA LEU A 254 17.25 -21.65 5.16
C LEU A 254 15.83 -21.25 4.70
N ILE A 255 15.23 -21.95 3.73
CA ILE A 255 13.87 -21.61 3.26
C ILE A 255 12.79 -21.88 4.31
N PHE A 256 13.10 -22.72 5.30
CA PHE A 256 12.24 -23.01 6.46
C PHE A 256 12.18 -21.81 7.43
N VAL A 257 13.31 -21.15 7.67
CA VAL A 257 13.44 -20.08 8.68
C VAL A 257 13.11 -18.70 8.13
N ILE A 258 13.60 -18.36 6.94
CA ILE A 258 13.51 -17.00 6.37
C ILE A 258 12.04 -16.53 6.28
N PRO A 259 11.68 -15.30 6.69
CA PRO A 259 10.31 -14.81 6.49
C PRO A 259 9.98 -14.56 5.01
N GLY A 260 8.72 -14.75 4.62
CA GLY A 260 8.23 -14.36 3.30
C GLY A 260 8.08 -12.85 3.15
N SER A 261 7.90 -12.39 1.91
CA SER A 261 7.65 -10.97 1.60
C SER A 261 6.22 -10.56 1.99
N GLN A 262 6.05 -9.44 2.71
CA GLN A 262 4.70 -8.98 3.11
C GLN A 262 4.02 -8.12 2.05
N ALA A 263 4.81 -7.53 1.15
CA ALA A 263 4.33 -6.75 0.02
C ALA A 263 4.02 -7.65 -1.19
N HIS A 264 3.40 -7.06 -2.21
CA HIS A 264 3.34 -7.66 -3.54
C HIS A 264 4.75 -7.92 -4.06
N ASN A 265 4.95 -9.10 -4.64
CA ASN A 265 6.20 -9.47 -5.29
C ASN A 265 5.94 -9.89 -6.74
N ARG A 266 7.00 -10.23 -7.49
CA ARG A 266 6.89 -10.64 -8.91
C ARG A 266 6.00 -11.87 -9.16
N TYR A 267 5.74 -12.67 -8.13
CA TYR A 267 4.94 -13.89 -8.15
C TYR A 267 3.52 -13.67 -7.63
N GLY A 268 3.15 -12.41 -7.37
CA GLY A 268 1.80 -12.01 -7.01
C GLY A 268 1.65 -11.51 -5.58
N ALA A 269 0.38 -11.42 -5.21
CA ALA A 269 -0.08 -10.83 -3.98
C ALA A 269 0.26 -11.68 -2.74
N PRO A 270 0.35 -11.10 -1.53
CA PRO A 270 0.72 -11.84 -0.33
C PRO A 270 -0.27 -12.98 -0.04
N PRO A 271 0.21 -14.09 0.57
CA PRO A 271 -0.65 -15.22 0.89
C PRO A 271 -1.69 -14.84 1.96
N PRO A 272 -2.90 -15.43 1.90
CA PRO A 272 -3.94 -15.21 2.90
C PRO A 272 -3.50 -15.57 4.32
N ALA A 273 -4.14 -14.91 5.29
CA ALA A 273 -4.00 -15.25 6.70
C ALA A 273 -4.22 -16.77 6.94
N ASN A 274 -3.47 -17.33 7.89
CA ASN A 274 -3.51 -18.76 8.17
C ASN A 274 -4.74 -19.13 9.00
N SER A 275 -5.43 -20.19 8.60
CA SER A 275 -6.53 -20.77 9.36
C SER A 275 -6.05 -21.34 10.69
N THR A 276 -6.96 -21.49 11.66
CA THR A 276 -6.68 -22.11 12.96
C THR A 276 -6.13 -23.52 12.81
N ALA A 277 -6.68 -24.31 11.87
CA ALA A 277 -6.20 -25.65 11.55
C ALA A 277 -4.72 -25.67 11.14
N VAL A 278 -4.29 -24.74 10.27
CA VAL A 278 -2.87 -24.65 9.86
C VAL A 278 -1.97 -24.31 11.05
N LYS A 279 -2.43 -23.43 11.95
CA LYS A 279 -1.68 -23.07 13.16
C LYS A 279 -1.54 -24.28 14.10
N VAL A 280 -2.63 -25.01 14.34
CA VAL A 280 -2.62 -26.22 15.17
C VAL A 280 -1.67 -27.25 14.59
N LEU A 281 -1.76 -27.50 13.28
CA LEU A 281 -0.90 -28.48 12.61
C LEU A 281 0.59 -28.09 12.68
N PHE A 282 0.89 -26.80 12.50
CA PHE A 282 2.25 -26.29 12.67
C PHE A 282 2.80 -26.54 14.09
N TRP A 283 2.03 -26.22 15.14
CA TRP A 283 2.47 -26.43 16.52
C TRP A 283 2.57 -27.91 16.88
N LEU A 284 1.67 -28.76 16.38
CA LEU A 284 1.78 -30.21 16.52
C LEU A 284 3.10 -30.70 15.91
N TRP A 285 3.46 -30.22 14.72
CA TRP A 285 4.72 -30.59 14.09
C TRP A 285 5.95 -30.16 14.91
N VAL A 286 5.94 -28.92 15.42
CA VAL A 286 7.03 -28.43 16.28
C VAL A 286 7.15 -29.27 17.54
N ALA A 287 6.02 -29.63 18.16
CA ALA A 287 5.99 -30.51 19.33
C ALA A 287 6.51 -31.92 18.99
N LEU A 288 6.12 -32.48 17.85
CA LEU A 288 6.58 -33.79 17.38
C LEU A 288 8.10 -33.81 17.17
N LEU A 289 8.67 -32.80 16.50
CA LEU A 289 10.12 -32.69 16.36
C LEU A 289 10.85 -32.53 17.69
N CYS A 290 10.33 -31.67 18.58
CA CYS A 290 10.93 -31.50 19.90
C CYS A 290 10.88 -32.80 20.71
N SER A 291 9.76 -33.52 20.66
CA SER A 291 9.62 -34.81 21.34
C SER A 291 10.57 -35.86 20.79
N GLY A 292 10.74 -35.94 19.46
CA GLY A 292 11.69 -36.85 18.82
C GLY A 292 13.13 -36.55 19.17
N PHE A 293 13.51 -35.27 19.21
CA PHE A 293 14.85 -34.85 19.62
C PHE A 293 15.14 -35.21 21.09
N VAL A 294 14.18 -34.95 21.99
CA VAL A 294 14.30 -35.29 23.42
C VAL A 294 14.40 -36.81 23.61
N LEU A 295 13.57 -37.60 22.92
CA LEU A 295 13.63 -39.06 22.96
C LEU A 295 14.98 -39.57 22.46
N GLY A 296 15.50 -39.02 21.36
CA GLY A 296 16.82 -39.37 20.83
C GLY A 296 17.95 -39.13 21.84
N LEU A 297 17.95 -37.98 22.51
CA LEU A 297 18.93 -37.69 23.56
C LEU A 297 18.82 -38.66 24.74
N ILE A 298 17.60 -38.99 25.16
CA ILE A 298 17.38 -39.95 26.24
C ILE A 298 17.87 -41.34 25.85
N THR A 299 17.60 -41.80 24.62
CA THR A 299 18.07 -43.10 24.13
C THR A 299 19.59 -43.16 24.02
N ASP A 300 20.23 -42.09 23.56
CA ASP A 300 21.70 -42.03 23.48
C ASP A 300 22.32 -42.05 24.88
N ILE A 301 21.83 -41.24 25.81
CA ILE A 301 22.31 -41.25 27.20
C ILE A 301 22.13 -42.63 27.83
N LEU A 302 20.96 -43.24 27.68
CA LEU A 302 20.68 -44.57 28.20
C LEU A 302 21.58 -45.64 27.56
N GLY A 303 21.82 -45.55 26.25
CA GLY A 303 22.74 -46.44 25.52
C GLY A 303 24.18 -46.32 26.02
N THR A 304 24.67 -45.09 26.24
CA THR A 304 26.02 -44.88 26.80
C THR A 304 26.16 -45.45 28.21
N LEU A 305 25.14 -45.30 29.06
CA LEU A 305 25.12 -45.86 30.43
C LEU A 305 25.11 -47.39 30.45
N LEU A 306 24.35 -48.02 29.55
CA LEU A 306 24.30 -49.49 29.41
C LEU A 306 25.61 -50.06 28.84
N SER A 307 26.29 -49.33 27.94
CA SER A 307 27.59 -49.76 27.40
C SER A 307 28.77 -49.59 28.36
N ALA A 308 28.57 -48.87 29.47
CA ALA A 308 29.58 -48.61 30.49
C ALA A 308 29.53 -49.60 31.68
N GLN A 309 28.57 -50.53 31.69
CA GLN A 309 28.43 -51.63 32.66
C GLN A 309 28.97 -52.93 32.06
#